data_AF-A0A225SM34-F1
#
_entry.id   AF-A0A225SM34-F1
#
_cell.length_a   1.000
_cell.length_b   1.000
_cell.length_c   1.000
_cell.angle_alpha   90.00
_cell.angle_beta   90.00
_cell.angle_gamma   90.00
#
_symmetry.space_group_name_H-M   'P 1'
#
loop_
_entity.id
_entity.type
_entity.pdbx_description
1 polymer ?
#
loop_
_entity_poly.entity_id
_entity_poly.type
_entity_poly.pdbx_seq_one_letter_code
_entity_poly.pdbx_strand_id
1 'polypeptide(L)'
;MAMTAEHYQAQLLELLPSGPAWSRDLDTGLAKLLLAKADELARVDGRADQLIEEADPRTTSELLSDWERVAGLPDECMDLAPTPDERRQRLHQKLAWQGGQSVNFFINLLEVLGYPGCTITEFRPFRANSRCNASLNQGGWRFAWRINVPGSVTIRAMNATSPCSAPIRRWGDSSLACILARYRPAHTILYISYGAAA
;
A
#
# COMPACT_ATOMS: atom_id res chain seq x y z
N MET A 1 -17.08 -21.24 4.40
CA MET A 1 -16.96 -22.56 3.73
C MET A 1 -18.27 -22.77 3.04
N ALA A 2 -18.28 -22.53 1.73
CA ALA A 2 -19.47 -22.58 0.92
C ALA A 2 -20.09 -23.98 0.94
N MET A 3 -21.41 -24.02 1.01
CA MET A 3 -22.17 -25.26 0.96
C MET A 3 -22.22 -25.80 -0.48
N THR A 4 -22.23 -27.13 -0.62
CA THR A 4 -22.33 -27.78 -1.93
C THR A 4 -23.78 -27.86 -2.39
N ALA A 5 -23.99 -28.18 -3.67
CA ALA A 5 -25.32 -28.36 -4.24
C ALA A 5 -26.12 -29.46 -3.52
N GLU A 6 -25.46 -30.54 -3.07
CA GLU A 6 -26.13 -31.63 -2.34
C GLU A 6 -26.60 -31.18 -0.95
N HIS A 7 -25.81 -30.34 -0.25
CA HIS A 7 -26.24 -29.76 1.03
C HIS A 7 -27.48 -28.89 0.83
N TYR A 8 -27.51 -28.06 -0.21
CA TYR A 8 -28.67 -27.24 -0.53
C TYR A 8 -29.87 -28.08 -1.00
N GLN A 9 -29.64 -29.14 -1.77
CA GLN A 9 -30.70 -30.06 -2.19
C GLN A 9 -31.36 -30.72 -0.97
N ALA A 10 -30.56 -31.18 0.00
CA ALA A 10 -31.06 -31.76 1.24
C ALA A 10 -31.94 -30.76 2.02
N GLN A 11 -31.47 -29.50 2.18
CA GLN A 11 -32.25 -28.44 2.82
C GLN A 11 -33.55 -28.15 2.07
N LEU A 12 -33.51 -28.08 0.73
CA LEU A 12 -34.71 -27.85 -0.09
C LEU A 12 -35.74 -28.97 0.05
N LEU A 13 -35.29 -30.23 0.12
CA LEU A 13 -36.15 -31.40 0.34
C LEU A 13 -36.77 -31.40 1.75
N GLU A 14 -36.03 -30.94 2.76
CA GLU A 14 -36.54 -30.79 4.13
C GLU A 14 -37.60 -29.68 4.24
N LEU A 15 -37.44 -28.58 3.50
CA LEU A 15 -38.38 -27.46 3.46
C LEU A 15 -39.68 -27.75 2.70
N LEU A 16 -39.78 -28.90 2.02
CA LEU A 16 -41.03 -29.32 1.39
C LEU A 16 -42.11 -29.65 2.44
N PRO A 17 -43.39 -29.40 2.14
CA PRO A 17 -44.48 -29.84 3.01
C PRO A 17 -44.46 -31.35 3.26
N SER A 18 -45.09 -31.78 4.34
CA SER A 18 -45.29 -33.21 4.60
C SER A 18 -46.39 -33.80 3.70
N GLY A 19 -46.26 -35.08 3.34
CA GLY A 19 -47.28 -35.83 2.59
C GLY A 19 -46.75 -36.62 1.38
N PRO A 20 -47.59 -37.47 0.79
CA PRO A 20 -47.18 -38.41 -0.27
C PRO A 20 -46.81 -37.74 -1.60
N ALA A 21 -47.30 -36.51 -1.84
CA ALA A 21 -46.92 -35.72 -3.01
C ALA A 21 -45.48 -35.19 -2.94
N TRP A 22 -44.88 -35.14 -1.74
CA TRP A 22 -43.58 -34.53 -1.46
C TRP A 22 -42.59 -35.59 -0.98
N SER A 23 -42.34 -36.59 -1.84
CA SER A 23 -41.33 -37.61 -1.58
C SER A 23 -39.93 -36.98 -1.47
N ARG A 24 -39.13 -37.51 -0.54
CA ARG A 24 -37.72 -37.12 -0.33
C ARG A 24 -36.74 -38.06 -1.04
N ASP A 25 -37.28 -38.96 -1.87
CA ASP A 25 -36.50 -39.87 -2.69
C ASP A 25 -35.79 -39.11 -3.82
N LEU A 26 -34.48 -39.35 -3.93
CA LEU A 26 -33.57 -38.66 -4.85
C LEU A 26 -33.80 -39.05 -6.32
N ASP A 27 -34.42 -40.20 -6.57
CA ASP A 27 -34.69 -40.67 -7.94
C ASP A 27 -35.87 -39.95 -8.62
N THR A 28 -36.62 -39.14 -7.85
CA THR A 28 -37.79 -38.42 -8.36
C THR A 28 -37.42 -37.23 -9.26
N GLY A 29 -38.28 -36.91 -10.23
CA GLY A 29 -38.12 -35.71 -11.06
C GLY A 29 -38.12 -34.41 -10.24
N LEU A 30 -38.85 -34.38 -9.13
CA LEU A 30 -38.84 -33.26 -8.19
C LEU A 30 -37.46 -33.09 -7.52
N ALA A 31 -36.87 -34.17 -7.01
CA ALA A 31 -35.55 -34.11 -6.39
C ALA A 31 -34.47 -33.67 -7.39
N LYS A 32 -34.54 -34.12 -8.64
CA LYS A 32 -33.64 -33.66 -9.72
C LYS A 32 -33.83 -32.18 -10.07
N LEU A 33 -35.08 -31.69 -10.08
CA LEU A 33 -35.37 -30.27 -10.25
C LEU A 33 -34.81 -29.43 -9.10
N LEU A 34 -34.97 -29.91 -7.86
CA LEU A 34 -34.43 -29.24 -6.68
C LEU A 34 -32.90 -29.24 -6.68
N LEU A 35 -32.25 -30.30 -7.18
CA LEU A 35 -30.79 -30.31 -7.37
C LEU A 35 -30.35 -29.21 -8.35
N ALA A 36 -31.00 -29.11 -9.51
CA ALA A 36 -30.68 -28.06 -10.48
C ALA A 36 -30.88 -26.64 -9.92
N LYS A 37 -31.82 -26.45 -8.98
CA LYS A 37 -31.97 -25.19 -8.24
C LYS A 37 -30.89 -25.00 -7.18
N ALA A 38 -30.48 -26.09 -6.52
CA ALA A 38 -29.44 -26.10 -5.52
C ALA A 38 -28.06 -25.74 -6.11
N ASP A 39 -27.79 -26.10 -7.37
CA ASP A 39 -26.58 -25.69 -8.08
C ASP A 39 -26.40 -24.16 -8.10
N GLU A 40 -27.46 -23.42 -8.39
CA GLU A 40 -27.42 -21.95 -8.38
C GLU A 40 -27.26 -21.38 -6.97
N LEU A 41 -27.86 -22.00 -5.95
CA LEU A 41 -27.66 -21.60 -4.56
C LEU A 41 -26.20 -21.80 -4.14
N ALA A 42 -25.62 -22.97 -4.43
CA ALA A 42 -24.21 -23.26 -4.17
C ALA A 42 -23.29 -22.28 -4.90
N ARG A 43 -23.60 -21.92 -6.15
CA ARG A 43 -22.85 -20.93 -6.91
C ARG A 43 -22.89 -19.55 -6.26
N VAL A 44 -24.06 -19.09 -5.82
CA VAL A 44 -24.22 -17.78 -5.15
C VAL A 44 -23.53 -17.77 -3.79
N ASP A 45 -23.66 -18.83 -3.00
CA ASP A 45 -22.99 -18.97 -1.71
C ASP A 45 -21.47 -18.96 -1.87
N GLY A 46 -20.94 -19.68 -2.87
CA GLY A 46 -19.52 -19.63 -3.24
C GLY A 46 -19.05 -18.21 -3.60
N ARG A 47 -19.89 -17.42 -4.29
CA ARG A 47 -19.58 -16.01 -4.58
C ARG A 47 -19.64 -15.12 -3.33
N ALA A 48 -20.54 -15.40 -2.39
CA ALA A 48 -20.62 -14.68 -1.12
C ALA A 48 -19.39 -14.96 -0.25
N ASP A 49 -18.92 -16.20 -0.18
CA ASP A 49 -17.68 -16.57 0.49
C ASP A 49 -16.46 -15.88 -0.17
N GLN A 50 -16.37 -15.87 -1.50
CA GLN A 50 -15.32 -15.14 -2.23
C GLN A 50 -15.35 -13.64 -1.93
N LEU A 51 -16.54 -13.04 -1.77
CA LEU A 51 -16.66 -11.62 -1.45
C LEU A 51 -16.01 -11.26 -0.10
N ILE A 52 -15.99 -12.17 0.87
CA ILE A 52 -15.32 -11.96 2.15
C ILE A 52 -13.81 -11.84 1.96
N GLU A 53 -13.22 -12.71 1.12
CA GLU A 53 -11.80 -12.66 0.75
C GLU A 53 -11.48 -11.41 -0.08
N GLU A 54 -12.39 -10.99 -0.95
CA GLU A 54 -12.24 -9.79 -1.79
C GLU A 54 -12.45 -8.48 -1.01
N ALA A 55 -13.12 -8.54 0.14
CA ALA A 55 -13.30 -7.40 1.03
C ALA A 55 -12.02 -7.05 1.82
N ASP A 56 -11.04 -7.96 1.93
CA ASP A 56 -9.75 -7.66 2.55
C ASP A 56 -8.73 -7.21 1.47
N PRO A 57 -8.16 -5.99 1.60
CA PRO A 57 -7.20 -5.45 0.64
C PRO A 57 -5.91 -6.27 0.52
N ARG A 58 -5.63 -7.18 1.46
CA ARG A 58 -4.45 -8.05 1.44
C ARG A 58 -4.63 -9.27 0.54
N THR A 59 -5.87 -9.70 0.32
CA THR A 59 -6.23 -10.95 -0.36
C THR A 59 -6.98 -10.73 -1.67
N THR A 60 -7.62 -9.56 -1.84
CA THR A 60 -8.41 -9.20 -3.03
C THR A 60 -7.70 -9.47 -4.36
N SER A 61 -8.43 -10.00 -5.33
CA SER A 61 -7.95 -10.28 -6.68
C SER A 61 -8.86 -9.63 -7.72
N GLU A 62 -10.17 -9.90 -7.66
CA GLU A 62 -11.17 -9.34 -8.56
C GLU A 62 -11.42 -7.85 -8.29
N LEU A 63 -11.50 -7.47 -7.01
CA LEU A 63 -11.81 -6.09 -6.59
C LEU A 63 -10.56 -5.20 -6.43
N LEU A 64 -9.38 -5.68 -6.80
CA LEU A 64 -8.11 -4.96 -6.58
C LEU A 64 -8.10 -3.58 -7.26
N SER A 65 -8.61 -3.47 -8.48
CA SER A 65 -8.69 -2.19 -9.20
C SER A 65 -9.65 -1.20 -8.55
N ASP A 66 -10.76 -1.68 -7.99
CA ASP A 66 -11.72 -0.85 -7.27
C ASP A 66 -11.15 -0.34 -5.96
N TRP A 67 -10.43 -1.19 -5.23
CA TRP A 67 -9.70 -0.79 -4.04
C TRP A 67 -8.66 0.29 -4.35
N GLU A 68 -7.87 0.12 -5.41
CA GLU A 68 -6.89 1.12 -5.83
C GLU A 68 -7.53 2.46 -6.20
N ARG A 69 -8.66 2.42 -6.93
CA ARG A 69 -9.43 3.62 -7.26
C ARG A 69 -9.89 4.37 -6.00
N VAL A 70 -10.37 3.65 -4.98
CA VAL A 70 -10.81 4.24 -3.70
C VAL A 70 -9.63 4.76 -2.89
N ALA A 71 -8.50 4.05 -2.89
CA ALA A 71 -7.28 4.46 -2.19
C ALA A 71 -6.49 5.58 -2.90
N GLY A 72 -6.87 5.92 -4.14
CA GLY A 72 -6.16 6.91 -4.97
C GLY A 72 -4.82 6.40 -5.48
N LEU A 73 -4.74 5.12 -5.83
CA LEU A 73 -3.59 4.49 -6.47
C LEU A 73 -3.84 4.31 -7.99
N PRO A 74 -2.82 4.46 -8.84
CA PRO A 74 -1.43 4.86 -8.53
C PRO A 74 -1.33 6.32 -8.04
N ASP A 75 -0.44 6.55 -7.09
CA ASP A 75 -0.23 7.86 -6.47
C ASP A 75 0.67 8.73 -7.35
N GLU A 76 0.60 10.06 -7.22
CA GLU A 76 1.41 11.00 -8.03
C GLU A 76 2.92 10.75 -7.90
N CYS A 77 3.34 10.17 -6.77
CA CYS A 77 4.73 9.90 -6.45
C CYS A 77 5.25 8.55 -6.96
N MET A 78 4.37 7.59 -7.29
CA MET A 78 4.74 6.20 -7.54
C MET A 78 3.98 5.64 -8.74
N ASP A 79 4.72 5.11 -9.72
CA ASP A 79 4.14 4.40 -10.86
C ASP A 79 3.43 3.12 -10.41
N LEU A 80 2.55 2.60 -11.28
CA LEU A 80 1.83 1.35 -11.04
C LEU A 80 2.81 0.21 -10.73
N ALA A 81 2.55 -0.55 -9.67
CA ALA A 81 3.35 -1.73 -9.35
C ALA A 81 3.21 -2.79 -10.46
N PRO A 82 4.30 -3.45 -10.87
CA PRO A 82 4.29 -4.41 -11.96
C PRO A 82 3.53 -5.70 -11.65
N THR A 83 3.50 -6.14 -10.38
CA THR A 83 2.88 -7.41 -9.99
C THR A 83 1.62 -7.20 -9.12
N PRO A 84 0.61 -8.09 -9.19
CA PRO A 84 -0.58 -8.01 -8.34
C PRO A 84 -0.27 -8.06 -6.84
N ASP A 85 0.76 -8.82 -6.43
CA ASP A 85 1.15 -8.92 -5.03
C ASP A 85 1.80 -7.63 -4.51
N GLU A 86 2.66 -6.98 -5.31
CA GLU A 86 3.20 -5.66 -4.98
C GLU A 86 2.09 -4.60 -4.93
N ARG A 87 1.07 -4.70 -5.80
CA ARG A 87 -0.10 -3.82 -5.77
C ARG A 87 -0.88 -3.96 -4.46
N ARG A 88 -1.18 -5.19 -4.02
CA ARG A 88 -1.81 -5.47 -2.72
C ARG A 88 -0.99 -4.94 -1.55
N GLN A 89 0.32 -5.15 -1.57
CA GLN A 89 1.21 -4.65 -0.52
C GLN A 89 1.18 -3.11 -0.44
N ARG A 90 1.24 -2.42 -1.58
CA ARG A 90 1.14 -0.95 -1.63
C ARG A 90 -0.23 -0.44 -1.19
N LEU A 91 -1.30 -1.10 -1.62
CA LEU A 91 -2.67 -0.79 -1.19
C LEU A 91 -2.80 -0.95 0.33
N HIS A 92 -2.38 -2.09 0.87
CA HIS A 92 -2.39 -2.35 2.30
C HIS A 92 -1.55 -1.33 3.06
N GLN A 93 -0.34 -1.02 2.59
CA GLN A 93 0.49 0.03 3.16
C GLN A 93 -0.26 1.36 3.18
N LYS A 94 -0.86 1.79 2.06
CA LYS A 94 -1.61 3.05 1.97
C LYS A 94 -2.76 3.13 2.97
N LEU A 95 -3.50 2.04 3.16
CA LEU A 95 -4.66 1.97 4.06
C LEU A 95 -4.25 1.83 5.53
N ALA A 96 -3.21 1.05 5.82
CA ALA A 96 -2.72 0.81 7.17
C ALA A 96 -1.87 1.97 7.70
N TRP A 97 -1.31 2.81 6.81
CA TRP A 97 -0.43 3.89 7.23
C TRP A 97 -1.19 4.97 7.99
N GLN A 98 -0.96 5.04 9.29
CA GLN A 98 -1.33 6.20 10.09
C GLN A 98 -0.21 7.23 9.99
N GLY A 99 -0.52 8.41 9.44
CA GLY A 99 0.45 9.50 9.33
C GLY A 99 1.04 9.88 10.68
N GLY A 100 2.29 10.35 10.67
CA GLY A 100 3.01 10.77 11.87
C GLY A 100 3.99 11.89 11.56
N GLN A 101 4.45 12.57 12.62
CA GLN A 101 5.42 13.67 12.52
C GLN A 101 6.63 13.47 13.44
N SER A 102 6.82 12.25 13.95
CA SER A 102 7.98 11.92 14.79
C SER A 102 9.17 11.47 13.94
N VAL A 103 10.38 11.60 14.48
CA VAL A 103 11.60 11.09 13.85
C VAL A 103 11.47 9.60 13.55
N ASN A 104 11.00 8.80 14.52
CA ASN A 104 10.81 7.36 14.34
C ASN A 104 9.80 7.03 13.24
N PHE A 105 8.75 7.84 13.07
CA PHE A 105 7.80 7.66 11.97
C PHE A 105 8.51 7.75 10.61
N PHE A 106 9.33 8.78 10.40
CA PHE A 106 10.05 8.95 9.13
C PHE A 106 11.12 7.87 8.93
N ILE A 107 11.80 7.42 9.98
CA ILE A 107 12.76 6.30 9.89
C ILE A 107 12.05 5.02 9.47
N ASN A 108 10.94 4.66 10.13
CA ASN A 108 10.15 3.48 9.77
C ASN A 108 9.57 3.57 8.35
N LEU A 109 9.15 4.77 7.92
CA LEU A 109 8.71 5.03 6.55
C LEU A 109 9.80 4.72 5.53
N LEU A 110 11.02 5.16 5.80
CA LEU A 110 12.15 4.91 4.91
C LEU A 110 12.52 3.42 4.87
N GLU A 111 12.46 2.72 6.01
CA GLU A 111 12.71 1.27 6.05
C GLU A 111 11.72 0.48 5.20
N VAL A 112 10.41 0.77 5.32
CA VAL A 112 9.36 0.12 4.53
C VAL A 112 9.49 0.42 3.03
N LEU A 113 9.97 1.61 2.68
CA LEU A 113 10.26 1.99 1.29
C LEU A 113 11.57 1.39 0.74
N GLY A 114 12.29 0.58 1.52
CA GLY A 114 13.53 -0.07 1.09
C GLY A 114 14.79 0.77 1.28
N TYR A 115 14.75 1.79 2.13
CA TYR A 115 15.88 2.63 2.50
C TYR A 115 16.32 2.37 3.96
N PRO A 116 16.96 1.22 4.25
CA PRO A 116 17.39 0.89 5.61
C PRO A 116 18.55 1.78 6.08
N GLY A 117 18.63 1.99 7.40
CA GLY A 117 19.75 2.72 8.01
C GLY A 117 19.72 4.24 7.79
N CYS A 118 18.58 4.80 7.43
CA CYS A 118 18.43 6.25 7.33
C CYS A 118 18.51 6.93 8.70
N THR A 119 19.14 8.10 8.75
CA THR A 119 19.20 8.93 9.97
C THR A 119 18.62 10.31 9.72
N ILE A 120 18.15 10.97 10.77
CA ILE A 120 17.61 12.33 10.67
C ILE A 120 18.48 13.29 11.47
N THR A 121 18.84 14.40 10.85
CA THR A 121 19.59 15.50 11.47
C THR A 121 18.68 16.71 11.60
N GLU A 122 18.45 17.14 12.84
CA GLU A 122 17.76 18.39 13.15
C GLU A 122 18.77 19.52 13.37
N PHE A 123 18.53 20.68 12.75
CA PHE A 123 19.42 21.83 12.89
C PHE A 123 19.00 22.70 14.07
N ARG A 124 19.91 22.87 15.03
CA ARG A 124 19.71 23.76 16.19
C ARG A 124 20.43 25.09 15.98
N PRO A 125 19.84 26.22 16.39
CA PRO A 125 20.47 27.51 16.23
C PRO A 125 21.73 27.62 17.08
N PHE A 126 22.78 28.21 16.51
CA PHE A 126 24.03 28.46 17.24
C PHE A 126 23.79 29.54 18.30
N ARG A 127 24.21 29.28 19.53
CA ARG A 127 24.07 30.19 20.68
C ARG A 127 25.43 30.49 21.28
N ALA A 128 25.54 31.55 22.07
CA ALA A 128 26.79 31.92 22.75
C ALA A 128 27.35 30.79 23.66
N ASN A 129 26.50 29.86 24.11
CA ASN A 129 26.89 28.68 24.88
C ASN A 129 27.13 27.42 24.02
N SER A 130 27.14 27.54 22.69
CA SER A 130 27.43 26.42 21.78
C SER A 130 28.92 26.15 21.71
N ARG A 131 29.29 24.91 21.35
CA ARG A 131 30.70 24.55 21.15
C ARG A 131 31.29 25.35 19.98
N CYS A 132 32.57 25.71 20.05
CA CYS A 132 33.25 26.50 19.01
C CYS A 132 33.27 25.84 17.63
N ASN A 133 33.13 24.52 17.55
CA ASN A 133 33.06 23.75 16.31
C ASN A 133 31.62 23.38 15.91
N ALA A 134 30.59 23.89 16.61
CA ALA A 134 29.21 23.63 16.23
C ALA A 134 28.85 24.38 14.93
N SER A 135 27.95 23.79 14.13
CA SER A 135 27.49 24.41 12.89
C SER A 135 26.80 25.75 13.16
N LEU A 136 27.15 26.76 12.36
CA LEU A 136 26.59 28.11 12.41
C LEU A 136 25.19 28.18 11.78
N ASN A 137 24.25 27.44 12.36
CA ASN A 137 22.87 27.44 11.90
C ASN A 137 22.17 28.64 12.54
N GLN A 138 21.73 29.63 11.75
CA GLN A 138 20.98 30.79 12.26
C GLN A 138 19.74 31.06 11.41
N GLY A 139 18.73 31.73 11.97
CA GLY A 139 17.50 32.06 11.25
C GLY A 139 16.64 30.83 10.92
N GLY A 140 16.27 30.67 9.64
CA GLY A 140 15.31 29.66 9.17
C GLY A 140 15.72 28.19 9.37
N TRP A 141 17.01 27.93 9.65
CA TRP A 141 17.51 26.58 9.91
C TRP A 141 16.83 25.87 11.08
N ARG A 142 16.21 26.61 12.03
CA ARG A 142 15.42 26.00 13.11
C ARG A 142 14.23 25.18 12.61
N PHE A 143 13.71 25.49 11.42
CA PHE A 143 12.62 24.76 10.79
C PHE A 143 13.11 23.76 9.74
N ALA A 144 14.43 23.68 9.54
CA ALA A 144 15.03 22.75 8.61
C ALA A 144 15.43 21.45 9.31
N TRP A 145 15.29 20.35 8.58
CA TRP A 145 15.77 19.04 8.99
C TRP A 145 16.20 18.26 7.76
N ARG A 146 17.11 17.31 7.97
CA ARG A 146 17.73 16.55 6.89
C ARG A 146 17.59 15.06 7.13
N ILE A 147 17.13 14.34 6.12
CA ILE A 147 17.21 12.88 6.08
C ILE A 147 18.52 12.51 5.40
N ASN A 148 19.33 11.68 6.07
CA ASN A 148 20.55 11.11 5.52
C ASN A 148 20.26 9.68 5.09
N VAL A 149 20.26 9.44 3.78
CA VAL A 149 20.11 8.13 3.17
C VAL A 149 21.51 7.55 2.93
N PRO A 150 21.88 6.42 3.56
CA PRO A 150 23.23 5.88 3.51
C PRO A 150 23.60 5.32 2.12
N GLY A 151 22.60 5.00 1.30
CA GLY A 151 22.79 4.45 -0.05
C GLY A 151 23.53 5.43 -0.97
N SER A 152 24.53 4.92 -1.69
CA SER A 152 25.14 5.61 -2.82
C SER A 152 24.14 5.67 -3.97
N VAL A 153 23.54 6.84 -4.22
CA VAL A 153 22.81 7.05 -5.48
C VAL A 153 23.78 7.20 -6.62
N THR A 154 23.41 6.64 -7.76
CA THR A 154 24.10 6.88 -9.02
C THR A 154 24.00 8.35 -9.39
N ILE A 155 25.10 9.09 -9.23
CA ILE A 155 25.20 10.45 -9.72
C ILE A 155 25.34 10.39 -11.25
N ARG A 156 24.32 10.82 -11.97
CA ARG A 156 24.34 10.94 -13.42
C ARG A 156 24.87 12.32 -13.78
N ALA A 157 26.09 12.38 -14.30
CA ALA A 157 26.69 13.61 -14.79
C ALA A 157 26.26 13.89 -16.25
N MET A 158 26.18 15.17 -16.60
CA MET A 158 26.05 15.61 -17.97
C MET A 158 27.28 15.15 -18.78
N ASN A 159 27.06 14.64 -19.99
CA ASN A 159 28.11 14.27 -20.93
C ASN A 159 28.08 15.20 -22.15
N ALA A 160 29.10 15.10 -23.02
CA ALA A 160 29.22 15.94 -24.21
C ALA A 160 28.09 15.74 -25.25
N THR A 161 27.26 14.71 -25.09
CA THR A 161 26.10 14.44 -25.96
C THR A 161 24.77 14.90 -25.34
N SER A 162 24.78 15.43 -24.11
CA SER A 162 23.60 15.96 -23.45
C SER A 162 23.24 17.36 -23.97
N PRO A 163 21.95 17.72 -24.03
CA PRO A 163 21.54 19.06 -24.43
C PRO A 163 22.06 20.12 -23.45
N CYS A 164 22.38 21.32 -23.94
CA CYS A 164 22.95 22.41 -23.13
C CYS A 164 22.04 22.90 -21.98
N SER A 165 20.75 22.57 -22.02
CA SER A 165 19.78 22.85 -20.95
C SER A 165 19.69 21.75 -19.89
N ALA A 166 20.42 20.65 -20.05
CA ALA A 166 20.41 19.57 -19.07
C ALA A 166 21.13 19.98 -17.77
N PRO A 167 20.63 19.54 -16.60
CA PRO A 167 21.35 19.72 -15.34
C PRO A 167 22.71 19.02 -15.36
N ILE A 168 23.73 19.70 -14.84
CA ILE A 168 25.13 19.24 -14.81
C ILE A 168 25.27 17.91 -14.07
N ARG A 169 24.48 17.70 -13.02
CA ARG A 169 24.37 16.44 -12.29
C ARG A 169 22.93 16.20 -11.87
N ARG A 170 22.48 14.96 -11.93
CA ARG A 170 21.23 14.47 -11.34
C ARG A 170 21.53 13.30 -10.43
N TRP A 171 20.92 13.30 -9.25
CA TRP A 171 21.01 12.23 -8.26
C TRP A 171 19.71 12.20 -7.46
N GLY A 172 19.55 11.17 -6.64
CA GLY A 172 18.38 10.98 -5.81
C GLY A 172 17.27 10.20 -6.50
N ASP A 173 16.20 10.02 -5.75
CA ASP A 173 14.98 9.33 -6.17
C ASP A 173 13.80 10.31 -6.09
N SER A 174 13.19 10.61 -7.24
CA SER A 174 12.06 11.52 -7.34
C SER A 174 10.83 10.99 -6.61
N SER A 175 10.63 9.67 -6.56
CA SER A 175 9.50 9.06 -5.87
C SER A 175 9.62 9.28 -4.36
N LEU A 176 10.81 9.03 -3.81
CA LEU A 176 11.12 9.29 -2.40
C LEU A 176 10.93 10.77 -2.03
N ALA A 177 11.45 11.68 -2.86
CA ALA A 177 11.32 13.11 -2.63
C ALA A 177 9.85 13.56 -2.62
N CYS A 178 9.03 13.02 -3.53
CA CYS A 178 7.60 13.31 -3.58
C CYS A 178 6.85 12.80 -2.34
N ILE A 179 7.10 11.55 -1.92
CA ILE A 179 6.47 10.97 -0.72
C ILE A 179 6.82 11.79 0.52
N LEU A 180 8.09 12.10 0.71
CA LEU A 180 8.54 12.88 1.86
C LEU A 180 8.01 14.32 1.84
N ALA A 181 7.88 14.92 0.66
CA ALA A 181 7.26 16.24 0.51
C ALA A 181 5.76 16.24 0.90
N ARG A 182 5.07 15.12 0.75
CA ARG A 182 3.67 14.94 1.16
C ARG A 182 3.52 14.81 2.68
N TYR A 183 4.42 14.07 3.33
CA TYR A 183 4.32 13.82 4.77
C TYR A 183 5.04 14.86 5.64
N ARG A 184 5.95 15.66 5.09
CA ARG A 184 6.64 16.70 5.87
C ARG A 184 5.62 17.70 6.44
N PRO A 185 5.80 18.17 7.69
CA PRO A 185 5.00 19.27 8.20
C PRO A 185 5.19 20.52 7.32
N ALA A 186 4.08 21.19 6.95
CA ALA A 186 4.09 22.28 5.97
C ALA A 186 5.04 23.44 6.33
N HIS A 187 5.21 23.71 7.62
CA HIS A 187 6.06 24.78 8.15
C HIS A 187 7.56 24.43 8.21
N THR A 188 7.93 23.19 7.88
CA THR A 188 9.33 22.71 7.94
C THR A 188 9.95 22.60 6.55
N ILE A 189 11.26 22.77 6.48
CA ILE A 189 12.05 22.60 5.26
C ILE A 189 12.78 21.27 5.34
N LEU A 190 12.49 20.36 4.41
CA LEU A 190 13.12 19.05 4.36
C LEU A 190 14.25 19.04 3.32
N TYR A 191 15.42 18.57 3.75
CA TYR A 191 16.55 18.27 2.88
C TYR A 191 16.80 16.77 2.81
N ILE A 192 17.06 16.24 1.63
CA ILE A 192 17.43 14.84 1.45
C ILE A 192 18.90 14.79 1.06
N SER A 193 19.70 14.18 1.92
CA SER A 193 21.11 13.92 1.69
C SER A 193 21.28 12.47 1.29
N TYR A 194 22.04 12.26 0.21
CA TYR A 194 22.37 10.93 -0.25
C TYR A 194 23.87 10.70 -0.17
N GLY A 195 24.27 9.53 0.32
CA GLY A 195 25.67 9.13 0.47
C GLY A 195 26.07 8.93 1.93
N ALA A 196 27.26 8.34 2.11
CA ALA A 196 27.80 8.10 3.44
C ALA A 196 27.91 9.42 4.21
N ALA A 197 27.38 9.43 5.43
CA ALA A 197 27.57 10.55 6.35
C ALA A 197 29.07 10.82 6.48
N ALA A 198 29.49 12.04 6.16
CA ALA A 198 30.84 12.53 6.44
C ALA A 198 31.04 12.74 7.94
#